data_AF-A0A5C4JDB3-F1
#
_entry.id   AF-A0A5C4JDB3-F1
#
_cell.length_a   1.000
_cell.length_b   1.000
_cell.length_c   1.000
_cell.angle_alpha   90.00
_cell.angle_beta   90.00
_cell.angle_gamma   90.00
#
_symmetry.space_group_name_H-M   'P 1'
#
loop_
_entity.id
_entity.type
_entity.pdbx_description
1 polymer ?
#
loop_
_entity_poly.entity_id
_entity_poly.type
_entity_poly.pdbx_seq_one_letter_code
_entity_poly.pdbx_strand_id
1 'polypeptide(L)'
;MSDEHLDQVLADLEIAVESLRSDCAAVVSLADRLDDEVESLLERQAVEHPASTSATPRPRQTHLSLRLRLAEAAARQHREALCGLVAWWADAAVVTVMVTAQGRAKQRIQGVGLAVKPGPGGEPMLVEDVWPEPRRCRLWGAVWQEHRMPLLPSTAQLTEALTVRGVANETIDAIREASSAVETQLAAMQRFTELERQLNDGELSDDDEKAAEAEILATLDLTEKTGELLIAYARTLTQSLPTVRAAT
;
A
#
# COMPACT_ATOMS: atom_id res chain seq x y z
N MET A 1 -21.58 17.27 -1.43
CA MET A 1 -20.51 17.23 -0.40
C MET A 1 -19.76 18.55 -0.47
N SER A 2 -19.58 19.26 0.63
CA SER A 2 -18.77 20.49 0.66
C SER A 2 -17.29 20.14 0.60
N ASP A 3 -16.46 21.07 0.12
CA ASP A 3 -15.00 20.92 0.14
C ASP A 3 -14.47 20.68 1.56
N GLU A 4 -15.07 21.34 2.56
CA GLU A 4 -14.75 21.17 3.98
C GLU A 4 -14.99 19.73 4.48
N HIS A 5 -16.09 19.11 4.09
CA HIS A 5 -16.36 17.73 4.49
C HIS A 5 -15.37 16.75 3.85
N LEU A 6 -14.97 17.01 2.61
CA LEU A 6 -13.99 16.19 1.91
C LEU A 6 -12.60 16.32 2.53
N ASP A 7 -12.20 17.54 2.91
CA ASP A 7 -10.95 17.79 3.63
C ASP A 7 -10.93 17.08 4.98
N GLN A 8 -12.06 17.10 5.71
CA GLN A 8 -12.19 16.36 6.96
C GLN A 8 -12.02 14.85 6.76
N VAL A 9 -12.66 14.26 5.74
CA VAL A 9 -12.53 12.83 5.45
C VAL A 9 -11.08 12.46 5.10
N LEU A 10 -10.37 13.27 4.31
CA LEU A 10 -8.97 13.02 3.98
C LEU A 10 -8.06 13.18 5.20
N ALA A 11 -8.34 14.13 6.10
CA ALA A 11 -7.63 14.28 7.35
C ALA A 11 -7.87 13.09 8.31
N ASP A 12 -9.12 12.61 8.41
CA ASP A 12 -9.47 11.44 9.22
C ASP A 12 -8.78 10.18 8.69
N LEU A 13 -8.66 10.04 7.37
CA LEU A 13 -7.91 8.96 6.73
C LEU A 13 -6.42 9.02 7.05
N GLU A 14 -5.80 10.20 7.00
CA GLU A 14 -4.40 10.38 7.40
C GLU A 14 -4.19 9.95 8.86
N ILE A 15 -5.05 10.38 9.77
CA ILE A 15 -4.99 10.01 11.19
C ILE A 15 -5.12 8.49 11.38
N ALA A 16 -6.08 7.87 10.70
CA ALA A 16 -6.29 6.42 10.77
C ALA A 16 -5.09 5.63 10.23
N VAL A 17 -4.50 6.09 9.11
CA VAL A 17 -3.28 5.52 8.54
C VAL A 17 -2.11 5.61 9.51
N GLU A 18 -1.88 6.76 10.14
CA GLU A 18 -0.79 6.95 11.10
C GLU A 18 -0.96 6.07 12.34
N SER A 19 -2.18 5.92 12.84
CA SER A 19 -2.50 5.00 13.93
C SER A 19 -2.17 3.56 13.54
N LEU A 20 -2.68 3.09 12.40
CA LEU A 20 -2.47 1.71 11.94
C LEU A 20 -0.99 1.44 11.58
N ARG A 21 -0.27 2.45 11.08
CA ARG A 21 1.17 2.38 10.84
C ARG A 21 1.93 2.17 12.16
N SER A 22 1.56 2.89 13.21
CA SER A 22 2.14 2.72 14.54
C SER A 22 1.90 1.31 15.09
N ASP A 23 0.66 0.81 14.98
CA ASP A 23 0.30 -0.55 15.40
C ASP A 23 1.09 -1.61 14.60
N CYS A 24 1.19 -1.44 13.28
CA CYS A 24 1.97 -2.31 12.41
C CYS A 24 3.45 -2.35 12.84
N ALA A 25 4.07 -1.20 13.10
CA ALA A 25 5.45 -1.12 13.56
C ALA A 25 5.65 -1.82 14.91
N ALA A 26 4.70 -1.69 15.84
CA ALA A 26 4.75 -2.35 17.14
C ALA A 26 4.70 -3.88 17.01
N VAL A 27 3.85 -4.41 16.12
CA VAL A 27 3.73 -5.86 15.88
C VAL A 27 4.95 -6.41 15.14
N VAL A 28 5.51 -5.69 14.17
CA VAL A 28 6.77 -6.06 13.51
C VAL A 28 7.91 -6.14 14.53
N SER A 29 8.08 -5.10 15.36
CA SER A 29 9.10 -5.10 16.41
C SER A 29 8.92 -6.21 17.45
N LEU A 30 7.68 -6.69 17.66
CA LEU A 30 7.46 -7.89 18.47
C LEU A 30 7.91 -9.16 17.77
N ALA A 31 7.66 -9.31 16.47
CA ALA A 31 8.10 -10.46 15.69
C ALA A 31 9.63 -10.54 15.67
N ASP A 32 10.32 -9.44 15.37
CA ASP A 32 11.78 -9.37 15.31
C ASP A 32 12.42 -9.79 16.64
N ARG A 33 11.92 -9.24 17.76
CA ARG A 33 12.41 -9.62 19.10
C ARG A 33 12.20 -11.09 19.44
N LEU A 34 11.11 -11.69 18.97
CA LEU A 34 10.85 -13.12 19.19
C LEU A 34 11.75 -13.97 18.32
N ASP A 35 12.10 -13.51 17.12
CA ASP A 35 13.04 -14.18 16.23
C ASP A 35 14.45 -14.18 16.85
N ASP A 36 14.93 -13.03 17.31
CA ASP A 36 16.18 -12.88 18.06
C ASP A 36 16.24 -13.83 19.28
N GLU A 37 15.12 -13.97 20.00
CA GLU A 37 15.01 -14.86 21.16
C GLU A 37 15.06 -16.34 20.75
N VAL A 38 14.45 -16.71 19.61
CA VAL A 38 14.53 -18.07 19.06
C VAL A 38 15.96 -18.39 18.63
N GLU A 39 16.61 -17.50 17.90
CA GLU A 39 18.00 -17.67 17.44
C GLU A 39 18.95 -17.81 18.63
N SER A 40 18.85 -16.91 19.61
CA SER A 40 19.64 -16.96 20.85
C SER A 40 19.48 -18.28 21.62
N LEU A 41 18.27 -18.86 21.65
CA LEU A 41 18.04 -20.16 22.28
C LEU A 41 18.65 -21.31 21.48
N LEU A 42 18.60 -21.26 20.15
CA LEU A 42 19.21 -22.26 19.28
C LEU A 42 20.73 -22.25 19.41
N GLU A 43 21.35 -21.07 19.46
CA GLU A 43 22.80 -20.92 19.66
C GLU A 43 23.25 -21.49 21.01
N ARG A 44 22.58 -21.11 22.11
CA ARG A 44 22.89 -21.65 23.45
C ARG A 44 22.77 -23.17 23.47
N GLN A 45 21.75 -23.70 22.81
CA GLN A 45 21.55 -25.13 22.73
C GLN A 45 22.64 -25.85 21.93
N ALA A 46 23.09 -25.27 20.82
CA ALA A 46 24.18 -25.81 20.02
C ALA A 46 25.49 -25.89 20.83
N VAL A 47 25.73 -24.90 21.70
CA VAL A 47 26.89 -24.88 22.61
C VAL A 47 26.77 -25.90 23.73
N GLU A 48 25.61 -25.98 24.40
CA GLU A 48 25.43 -26.83 25.58
C GLU A 48 25.28 -28.32 25.23
N HIS A 49 24.71 -28.64 24.06
CA HIS A 49 24.33 -30.01 23.71
C HIS A 49 24.68 -30.39 22.25
N PRO A 50 25.97 -30.33 21.85
CA PRO A 50 26.39 -30.51 20.46
C PRO A 50 26.11 -31.91 19.87
N ALA A 51 25.83 -32.91 20.72
CA ALA A 51 25.55 -34.29 20.32
C ALA A 51 24.17 -34.83 20.74
N SER A 52 23.28 -33.97 21.28
CA SER A 52 21.99 -34.44 21.77
C SER A 52 20.98 -34.61 20.63
N THR A 53 20.95 -35.82 20.07
CA THR A 53 19.86 -36.35 19.23
C THR A 53 18.62 -36.74 20.06
N SER A 54 18.59 -36.43 21.37
CA SER A 54 17.48 -36.87 22.20
C SER A 54 16.18 -36.18 21.78
N ALA A 55 15.19 -36.99 21.42
CA ALA A 55 13.81 -36.62 21.07
C ALA A 55 13.01 -36.12 22.29
N THR A 56 13.70 -35.51 23.27
CA THR A 56 13.07 -35.00 24.48
C THR A 56 12.24 -33.78 24.10
N PRO A 57 10.93 -33.76 24.42
CA PRO A 57 10.07 -32.61 24.17
C PRO A 57 10.67 -31.33 24.78
N ARG A 58 10.61 -30.21 24.04
CA ARG A 58 11.12 -28.90 24.48
C ARG A 58 9.98 -27.87 24.54
N PRO A 59 9.09 -27.92 25.54
CA PRO A 59 7.89 -27.08 25.59
C PRO A 59 8.17 -25.57 25.49
N ARG A 60 9.28 -25.10 26.08
CA ARG A 60 9.67 -23.69 26.01
C ARG A 60 10.01 -23.25 24.58
N GLN A 61 10.78 -24.06 23.87
CA GLN A 61 11.12 -23.80 22.46
C GLN A 61 9.85 -23.84 21.60
N THR A 62 9.01 -24.86 21.78
CA THR A 62 7.73 -24.95 21.06
C THR A 62 6.83 -23.75 21.33
N HIS A 63 6.72 -23.29 22.58
CA HIS A 63 5.94 -22.12 22.94
C HIS A 63 6.49 -20.84 22.29
N LEU A 64 7.82 -20.65 22.27
CA LEU A 64 8.44 -19.49 21.64
C LEU A 64 8.22 -19.50 20.11
N SER A 65 8.44 -20.63 19.45
CA SER A 65 8.16 -20.78 18.01
C SER A 65 6.68 -20.60 17.66
N LEU A 66 5.75 -20.92 18.58
CA LEU A 66 4.33 -20.60 18.40
C LEU A 66 4.07 -19.09 18.51
N ARG A 67 4.69 -18.41 19.49
CA ARG A 67 4.58 -16.95 19.66
C ARG A 67 5.14 -16.20 18.46
N LEU A 68 6.30 -16.61 17.95
CA LEU A 68 6.91 -16.02 16.75
C LEU A 68 5.94 -16.12 15.55
N ARG A 69 5.44 -17.32 15.24
CA ARG A 69 4.48 -17.53 14.14
C ARG A 69 3.21 -16.69 14.27
N LEU A 70 2.69 -16.52 15.50
CA LEU A 70 1.53 -15.66 15.76
C LEU A 70 1.87 -14.19 15.53
N ALA A 71 3.04 -13.73 15.95
CA ALA A 71 3.50 -12.36 15.73
C ALA A 71 3.74 -12.07 14.23
N GLU A 72 4.36 -12.98 13.50
CA GLU A 72 4.54 -12.88 12.04
C GLU A 72 3.21 -12.83 11.30
N ALA A 73 2.26 -13.69 11.68
CA ALA A 73 0.92 -13.69 11.09
C ALA A 73 0.18 -12.36 11.37
N ALA A 74 0.28 -11.86 12.61
CA ALA A 74 -0.27 -10.56 12.97
C ALA A 74 0.40 -9.43 12.19
N ALA A 75 1.73 -9.43 12.04
CA ALA A 75 2.48 -8.44 11.27
C ALA A 75 2.01 -8.40 9.82
N ARG A 76 1.84 -9.58 9.19
CA ARG A 76 1.32 -9.71 7.83
C ARG A 76 -0.08 -9.10 7.69
N GLN A 77 -0.98 -9.40 8.63
CA GLN A 77 -2.34 -8.86 8.63
C GLN A 77 -2.35 -7.33 8.81
N HIS A 78 -1.51 -6.78 9.69
CA HIS A 78 -1.41 -5.33 9.88
C HIS A 78 -0.86 -4.64 8.63
N ARG A 79 0.16 -5.22 7.96
CA ARG A 79 0.67 -4.69 6.68
C ARG A 79 -0.40 -4.72 5.59
N GLU A 80 -1.16 -5.81 5.47
CA GLU A 80 -2.24 -5.90 4.48
C GLU A 80 -3.35 -4.87 4.75
N ALA A 81 -3.77 -4.72 6.01
CA ALA A 81 -4.74 -3.72 6.42
C ALA A 81 -4.23 -2.29 6.16
N LEU A 82 -2.96 -2.02 6.48
CA LEU A 82 -2.32 -0.73 6.24
C LEU A 82 -2.29 -0.40 4.74
N CYS A 83 -1.83 -1.33 3.90
CA CYS A 83 -1.86 -1.15 2.45
C CYS A 83 -3.29 -0.88 1.96
N GLY A 84 -4.29 -1.61 2.46
CA GLY A 84 -5.70 -1.41 2.09
C GLY A 84 -6.22 -0.02 2.43
N LEU A 85 -5.91 0.45 3.64
CA LEU A 85 -6.32 1.77 4.12
C LEU A 85 -5.61 2.90 3.37
N VAL A 86 -4.29 2.78 3.16
CA VAL A 86 -3.49 3.77 2.43
C VAL A 86 -3.91 3.83 0.96
N ALA A 87 -4.17 2.69 0.32
CA ALA A 87 -4.66 2.64 -1.05
C ALA A 87 -6.00 3.36 -1.20
N TRP A 88 -6.89 3.22 -0.21
CA TRP A 88 -8.14 3.97 -0.17
C TRP A 88 -7.91 5.48 -0.02
N TRP A 89 -7.00 5.90 0.85
CA TRP A 89 -6.65 7.30 0.99
C TRP A 89 -6.09 7.90 -0.31
N ALA A 90 -5.15 7.19 -0.96
CA ALA A 90 -4.58 7.60 -2.25
C ALA A 90 -5.66 7.74 -3.34
N ASP A 91 -6.58 6.77 -3.44
CA ASP A 91 -7.67 6.77 -4.42
C ASP A 91 -8.66 7.93 -4.15
N ALA A 92 -9.03 8.15 -2.88
CA ALA A 92 -9.89 9.28 -2.50
C ALA A 92 -9.23 10.64 -2.80
N ALA A 93 -7.95 10.79 -2.47
CA ALA A 93 -7.20 12.02 -2.72
C ALA A 93 -7.06 12.30 -4.23
N VAL A 94 -6.72 11.28 -5.04
CA VAL A 94 -6.53 11.47 -6.48
C VAL A 94 -7.83 11.75 -7.20
N VAL A 95 -8.93 11.09 -6.81
CA VAL A 95 -10.26 11.40 -7.36
C VAL A 95 -10.64 12.83 -7.02
N THR A 96 -10.38 13.28 -5.80
CA THR A 96 -10.63 14.66 -5.40
C THR A 96 -9.86 15.65 -6.27
N VAL A 97 -8.55 15.47 -6.38
CA VAL A 97 -7.68 16.31 -7.23
C VAL A 97 -8.18 16.34 -8.67
N MET A 98 -8.48 15.19 -9.25
CA MET A 98 -8.92 15.08 -10.66
C MET A 98 -10.29 15.71 -10.90
N VAL A 99 -11.24 15.54 -9.96
CA VAL A 99 -12.55 16.15 -10.05
C VAL A 99 -12.46 17.68 -9.92
N THR A 100 -11.63 18.18 -9.01
CA THR A 100 -11.35 19.61 -8.87
C THR A 100 -10.70 20.17 -10.14
N ALA A 101 -9.73 19.45 -10.72
CA ALA A 101 -9.01 19.91 -11.91
C ALA A 101 -9.87 19.89 -13.19
N GLN A 102 -10.69 18.87 -13.40
CA GLN A 102 -11.42 18.67 -14.66
C GLN A 102 -12.90 19.08 -14.61
N GLY A 103 -13.47 19.35 -13.43
CA GLY A 103 -14.89 19.69 -13.26
C GLY A 103 -15.87 18.56 -13.61
N ARG A 104 -15.39 17.33 -13.86
CA ARG A 104 -16.22 16.16 -14.23
C ARG A 104 -16.24 15.11 -13.13
N ALA A 105 -17.18 15.27 -12.20
CA ALA A 105 -17.33 14.41 -11.02
C ALA A 105 -17.92 13.01 -11.30
N LYS A 106 -18.80 12.84 -12.29
CA LYS A 106 -19.74 11.71 -12.27
C LYS A 106 -19.20 10.33 -12.64
N GLN A 107 -18.20 10.21 -13.51
CA GLN A 107 -17.79 8.90 -14.04
C GLN A 107 -16.72 8.19 -13.20
N ARG A 108 -15.87 8.93 -12.45
CA ARG A 108 -14.80 8.31 -11.64
C ARG A 108 -15.20 7.97 -10.21
N ILE A 109 -16.14 8.71 -9.61
CA ILE A 109 -16.54 8.51 -8.20
C ILE A 109 -17.10 7.10 -7.94
N GLN A 110 -17.77 6.47 -8.93
CA GLN A 110 -18.28 5.11 -8.79
C GLN A 110 -17.17 4.04 -8.74
N GLY A 111 -15.96 4.35 -9.20
CA GLY A 111 -14.79 3.45 -9.19
C GLY A 111 -14.07 3.37 -7.84
N VAL A 112 -14.29 4.32 -6.92
CA VAL A 112 -13.56 4.46 -5.63
C VAL A 112 -14.23 3.65 -4.50
N GLY A 113 -15.24 2.83 -4.83
CA GLY A 113 -16.06 2.12 -3.84
C GLY A 113 -17.01 3.00 -3.04
N LEU A 114 -17.10 4.28 -3.38
CA LEU A 114 -18.01 5.23 -2.77
C LEU A 114 -19.36 5.19 -3.51
N ALA A 115 -20.43 4.85 -2.79
CA ALA A 115 -21.77 4.87 -3.37
C ALA A 115 -22.28 6.31 -3.41
N VAL A 116 -22.63 6.80 -4.61
CA VAL A 116 -23.32 8.09 -4.76
C VAL A 116 -24.82 7.85 -4.61
N LYS A 117 -25.44 8.37 -3.55
CA LYS A 117 -26.90 8.44 -3.42
C LYS A 117 -27.37 9.90 -3.52
N PRO A 118 -28.55 10.16 -4.11
CA PRO A 118 -29.14 11.49 -4.00
C PRO A 118 -29.47 11.78 -2.53
N GLY A 119 -28.98 12.91 -2.04
CA GLY A 119 -29.32 13.48 -0.75
C GLY A 119 -30.73 14.07 -0.73
N PRO A 120 -31.19 14.57 0.42
CA PRO A 120 -32.55 15.10 0.60
C PRO A 120 -32.90 16.25 -0.36
N GLY A 121 -31.91 17.03 -0.83
CA GLY A 121 -32.11 18.11 -1.80
C GLY A 121 -31.80 17.72 -3.25
N GLY A 122 -31.53 16.45 -3.54
CA GLY A 122 -31.15 15.96 -4.87
C GLY A 122 -29.65 16.10 -5.20
N GLU A 123 -28.86 16.68 -4.31
CA GLU A 123 -27.40 16.70 -4.42
C GLU A 123 -26.80 15.29 -4.29
N PRO A 124 -25.72 14.96 -5.01
CA PRO A 124 -25.01 13.71 -4.79
C PRO A 124 -24.34 13.70 -3.40
N MET A 125 -24.68 12.71 -2.58
CA MET A 125 -24.03 12.37 -1.32
C MET A 125 -23.25 11.06 -1.48
N LEU A 126 -22.05 11.01 -0.91
CA LEU A 126 -21.33 9.75 -0.75
C LEU A 126 -21.88 9.04 0.49
N VAL A 127 -22.14 7.75 0.37
CA VAL A 127 -22.65 6.92 1.46
C VAL A 127 -21.71 5.74 1.67
N GLU A 128 -21.33 5.50 2.93
CA GLU A 128 -20.64 4.27 3.32
C GLU A 128 -21.52 3.06 2.99
N ASP A 129 -20.98 2.13 2.20
CA ASP A 129 -21.61 0.85 1.97
C ASP A 129 -21.35 -0.07 3.18
N VAL A 130 -22.21 -1.07 3.40
CA VAL A 130 -22.20 -1.93 4.60
C VAL A 130 -20.92 -2.80 4.69
N TRP A 131 -20.14 -2.90 3.59
CA TRP A 131 -18.87 -3.62 3.50
C TRP A 131 -17.92 -2.96 2.48
N PRO A 132 -17.25 -1.84 2.82
CA PRO A 132 -16.54 -1.03 1.83
C PRO A 132 -15.25 -1.70 1.35
N GLU A 133 -14.54 -2.45 2.21
CA GLU A 133 -13.21 -2.96 1.88
C GLU A 133 -13.21 -4.07 0.80
N PRO A 134 -13.98 -5.18 0.91
CA PRO A 134 -13.98 -6.20 -0.14
C PRO A 134 -14.45 -5.66 -1.50
N ARG A 135 -15.31 -4.64 -1.50
CA ARG A 135 -15.79 -3.97 -2.72
C ARG A 135 -14.71 -3.07 -3.32
N ARG A 136 -13.99 -2.28 -2.50
CA ARG A 136 -12.87 -1.43 -2.95
C ARG A 136 -11.76 -2.27 -3.57
N CYS A 137 -11.37 -3.37 -2.91
CA CYS A 137 -10.37 -4.30 -3.44
C CYS A 137 -10.78 -4.90 -4.79
N ARG A 138 -12.08 -5.16 -5.02
CA ARG A 138 -12.59 -5.60 -6.33
C ARG A 138 -12.57 -4.49 -7.38
N LEU A 139 -12.78 -3.24 -6.99
CA LEU A 139 -12.78 -2.11 -7.91
C LEU A 139 -11.37 -1.72 -8.37
N TRP A 140 -10.36 -1.96 -7.53
CA TRP A 140 -8.95 -1.85 -7.94
C TRP A 140 -8.49 -3.01 -8.86
N GLY A 141 -9.32 -4.06 -9.00
CA GLY A 141 -9.15 -5.11 -10.01
C GLY A 141 -7.92 -5.99 -9.79
N ALA A 142 -7.37 -6.49 -10.89
CA ALA A 142 -6.24 -7.44 -10.88
C ALA A 142 -4.98 -6.82 -10.25
N VAL A 143 -4.73 -5.53 -10.48
CA VAL A 143 -3.55 -4.82 -9.94
C VAL A 143 -3.50 -4.91 -8.40
N TRP A 144 -4.63 -4.81 -7.72
CA TRP A 144 -4.68 -5.00 -6.27
C TRP A 144 -4.49 -6.46 -5.86
N GLN A 145 -5.11 -7.38 -6.58
CA GLN A 145 -5.02 -8.81 -6.29
C GLN A 145 -3.59 -9.33 -6.42
N GLU A 146 -2.86 -8.85 -7.43
CA GLU A 146 -1.52 -9.28 -7.79
C GLU A 146 -0.44 -8.46 -7.08
N HIS A 147 -0.60 -7.13 -6.98
CA HIS A 147 0.46 -6.24 -6.50
C HIS A 147 0.07 -5.42 -5.27
N ARG A 148 -1.14 -5.56 -4.73
CA ARG A 148 -1.63 -4.76 -3.58
C ARG A 148 -1.46 -3.25 -3.78
N MET A 149 -1.68 -2.79 -5.02
CA MET A 149 -1.66 -1.38 -5.39
C MET A 149 -3.03 -0.93 -5.93
N PRO A 150 -3.51 0.28 -5.59
CA PRO A 150 -4.74 0.82 -6.16
C PRO A 150 -4.57 1.13 -7.65
N LEU A 151 -5.68 1.16 -8.38
CA LEU A 151 -5.69 1.58 -9.79
C LEU A 151 -5.69 3.12 -9.87
N LEU A 152 -4.51 3.71 -9.99
CA LEU A 152 -4.31 5.16 -10.04
C LEU A 152 -4.24 5.68 -11.49
N PRO A 153 -4.59 6.95 -11.77
CA PRO A 153 -4.28 7.59 -13.05
C PRO A 153 -2.78 7.60 -13.30
N SER A 154 -2.39 7.63 -14.58
CA SER A 154 -0.98 7.79 -14.89
C SER A 154 -0.47 9.19 -14.51
N THR A 155 0.82 9.30 -14.22
CA THR A 155 1.49 10.57 -13.94
C THR A 155 1.24 11.59 -15.05
N ALA A 156 1.25 11.14 -16.31
CA ALA A 156 0.95 11.98 -17.46
C ALA A 156 -0.50 12.51 -17.44
N GLN A 157 -1.48 11.64 -17.18
CA GLN A 157 -2.89 12.05 -17.08
C GLN A 157 -3.13 13.05 -15.95
N LEU A 158 -2.50 12.82 -14.80
CA LEU A 158 -2.63 13.67 -13.62
C LEU A 158 -1.99 15.04 -13.85
N THR A 159 -0.77 15.09 -14.36
CA THR A 159 -0.06 16.34 -14.65
C THR A 159 -0.72 17.14 -15.76
N GLU A 160 -1.20 16.49 -16.84
CA GLU A 160 -1.98 17.15 -17.89
C GLU A 160 -3.24 17.83 -17.33
N ALA A 161 -4.00 17.12 -16.48
CA ALA A 161 -5.20 17.68 -15.87
C ALA A 161 -4.90 18.93 -15.02
N LEU A 162 -3.80 18.91 -14.26
CA LEU A 162 -3.38 20.03 -13.42
C LEU A 162 -2.86 21.21 -14.25
N THR A 163 -2.09 20.93 -15.31
CA THR A 163 -1.61 21.96 -16.24
C THR A 163 -2.77 22.67 -16.95
N VAL A 164 -3.75 21.91 -17.45
CA VAL A 164 -4.95 22.47 -18.09
C VAL A 164 -5.73 23.37 -17.13
N ARG A 165 -5.72 23.05 -15.84
CA ARG A 165 -6.37 23.83 -14.78
C ARG A 165 -5.58 25.08 -14.35
N GLY A 166 -4.34 25.25 -14.82
CA GLY A 166 -3.50 26.39 -14.43
C GLY A 166 -2.94 26.28 -13.01
N VAL A 167 -2.76 25.06 -12.49
CA VAL A 167 -2.11 24.84 -11.19
C VAL A 167 -0.64 25.27 -11.25
N ALA A 168 -0.12 25.80 -10.14
CA ALA A 168 1.28 26.23 -10.04
C ALA A 168 2.27 25.08 -10.35
N ASN A 169 3.35 25.40 -11.06
CA ASN A 169 4.34 24.40 -11.49
C ASN A 169 4.97 23.67 -10.30
N GLU A 170 5.20 24.35 -9.17
CA GLU A 170 5.76 23.72 -7.97
C GLU A 170 4.85 22.60 -7.44
N THR A 171 3.53 22.82 -7.46
CA THR A 171 2.54 21.80 -7.06
C THR A 171 2.46 20.66 -8.08
N ILE A 172 2.53 20.98 -9.37
CA ILE A 172 2.55 19.97 -10.43
C ILE A 172 3.80 19.08 -10.32
N ASP A 173 4.96 19.66 -10.06
CA ASP A 173 6.22 18.94 -9.95
C ASP A 173 6.23 18.02 -8.72
N ALA A 174 5.74 18.50 -7.57
CA ALA A 174 5.61 17.67 -6.37
C ALA A 174 4.67 16.47 -6.60
N ILE A 175 3.52 16.70 -7.23
CA ILE A 175 2.58 15.62 -7.59
C ILE A 175 3.20 14.67 -8.62
N ARG A 176 3.95 15.19 -9.60
CA ARG A 176 4.63 14.38 -10.61
C ARG A 176 5.64 13.44 -9.97
N GLU A 177 6.48 13.95 -9.06
CA GLU A 177 7.49 13.17 -8.35
C GLU A 177 6.85 12.06 -7.51
N ALA A 178 5.82 12.39 -6.74
CA ALA A 178 5.13 11.40 -5.92
C ALA A 178 4.41 10.33 -6.79
N SER A 179 3.78 10.76 -7.88
CA SER A 179 3.08 9.87 -8.81
C SER A 179 4.03 8.95 -9.56
N SER A 180 5.17 9.46 -10.04
CA SER A 180 6.16 8.67 -10.78
C SER A 180 6.85 7.65 -9.89
N ALA A 181 7.04 7.94 -8.61
CA ALA A 181 7.56 6.97 -7.64
C ALA A 181 6.61 5.77 -7.48
N VAL A 182 5.30 6.02 -7.41
CA VAL A 182 4.28 4.96 -7.35
C VAL A 182 4.21 4.16 -8.65
N GLU A 183 4.27 4.81 -9.82
CA GLU A 183 4.32 4.10 -11.11
C GLU A 183 5.58 3.23 -11.26
N THR A 184 6.74 3.76 -10.86
CA THR A 184 8.01 3.02 -10.89
C THR A 184 7.94 1.79 -9.99
N GLN A 185 7.34 1.94 -8.81
CA GLN A 185 7.10 0.84 -7.89
C GLN A 185 6.20 -0.24 -8.50
N LEU A 186 5.08 0.16 -9.12
CA LEU A 186 4.18 -0.79 -9.78
C LEU A 186 4.89 -1.54 -10.91
N ALA A 187 5.67 -0.84 -11.73
CA ALA A 187 6.45 -1.45 -12.81
C ALA A 187 7.46 -2.48 -12.26
N ALA A 188 8.13 -2.18 -11.14
CA ALA A 188 9.04 -3.11 -10.49
C ALA A 188 8.30 -4.36 -9.97
N MET A 189 7.11 -4.21 -9.37
CA MET A 189 6.31 -5.35 -8.88
C MET A 189 5.77 -6.23 -10.02
N GLN A 190 5.38 -5.62 -11.14
CA GLN A 190 4.99 -6.35 -12.36
C GLN A 190 6.16 -7.16 -12.92
N ARG A 191 7.35 -6.52 -12.97
CA ARG A 191 8.58 -7.15 -13.43
C ARG A 191 9.00 -8.33 -12.53
N PHE A 192 8.92 -8.16 -11.21
CA PHE A 192 9.14 -9.23 -10.25
C PHE A 192 8.24 -10.44 -10.51
N THR A 193 6.93 -10.21 -10.66
CA THR A 193 5.95 -11.28 -10.90
C THR A 193 6.23 -12.01 -12.20
N GLU A 194 6.61 -11.29 -13.25
CA GLU A 194 6.97 -11.89 -14.53
C GLU A 194 8.27 -12.72 -14.45
N LEU A 195 9.29 -12.24 -13.73
CA LEU A 195 10.53 -12.99 -13.53
C LEU A 195 10.31 -14.25 -12.70
N GLU A 196 9.52 -14.18 -11.63
CA GLU A 196 9.14 -15.38 -10.85
C GLU A 196 8.42 -16.41 -11.73
N ARG A 197 7.52 -15.95 -12.62
CA ARG A 197 6.86 -16.84 -13.57
C ARG A 197 7.86 -17.50 -14.53
N GLN A 198 8.72 -16.70 -15.16
CA GLN A 198 9.72 -17.18 -16.13
C GLN A 198 10.70 -18.20 -15.50
N LEU A 199 11.13 -17.96 -14.26
CA LEU A 199 11.96 -18.90 -13.50
C LEU A 199 11.24 -20.21 -13.21
N ASN A 200 10.01 -20.14 -12.73
CA ASN A 200 9.20 -21.33 -12.42
C ASN A 200 8.87 -22.16 -13.66
N ASP A 201 8.68 -21.51 -14.81
CA ASP A 201 8.39 -22.17 -16.08
C ASP A 201 9.66 -22.69 -16.78
N GLY A 202 10.86 -22.35 -16.29
CA GLY A 202 12.14 -22.73 -16.90
C GLY A 202 12.37 -22.07 -18.27
N GLU A 203 11.82 -20.85 -18.47
CA GLU A 203 11.89 -20.11 -19.73
C GLU A 203 13.23 -19.38 -19.93
N LEU A 204 14.04 -19.27 -18.87
CA LEU A 204 15.30 -18.52 -18.86
C LEU A 204 16.52 -19.41 -19.12
N SER A 205 17.57 -18.81 -19.69
CA SER A 205 18.90 -19.43 -19.76
C SER A 205 19.61 -19.38 -18.40
N ASP A 206 20.63 -20.21 -18.17
CA ASP A 206 21.40 -20.22 -16.90
C ASP A 206 21.97 -18.84 -16.49
N ASP A 207 22.34 -18.00 -17.48
CA ASP A 207 22.86 -16.65 -17.21
C ASP A 207 21.73 -15.65 -16.94
N ASP A 208 20.59 -15.79 -17.63
CA ASP A 208 19.40 -14.97 -17.39
C ASP A 208 18.71 -15.32 -16.07
N GLU A 209 18.74 -16.59 -15.66
CA GLU A 209 18.23 -17.08 -14.38
C GLU A 209 18.94 -16.40 -13.21
N LYS A 210 20.28 -16.38 -13.21
CA LYS A 210 21.05 -15.67 -12.17
C LYS A 210 20.77 -14.17 -12.15
N ALA A 211 20.62 -13.56 -13.31
CA ALA A 211 20.29 -12.14 -13.41
C ALA A 211 18.87 -11.87 -12.85
N ALA A 212 17.91 -12.73 -13.16
CA ALA A 212 16.54 -12.67 -12.66
C ALA A 212 16.48 -12.86 -11.13
N GLU A 213 17.20 -13.84 -10.58
CA GLU A 213 17.29 -14.05 -9.13
C GLU A 213 17.85 -12.80 -8.40
N ALA A 214 18.89 -12.18 -8.96
CA ALA A 214 19.45 -10.95 -8.41
C ALA A 214 18.46 -9.77 -8.47
N GLU A 215 17.71 -9.64 -9.56
CA GLU A 215 16.68 -8.62 -9.74
C GLU A 215 15.49 -8.84 -8.77
N ILE A 216 15.06 -10.09 -8.58
CA ILE A 216 14.02 -10.49 -7.62
C ILE A 216 14.44 -10.11 -6.20
N LEU A 217 15.66 -10.47 -5.78
CA LEU A 217 16.19 -10.14 -4.46
C LEU A 217 16.19 -8.62 -4.23
N ALA A 218 16.63 -7.85 -5.22
CA ALA A 218 16.63 -6.38 -5.15
C ALA A 218 15.21 -5.79 -5.07
N THR A 219 14.20 -6.49 -5.59
CA THR A 219 12.81 -6.03 -5.60
C THR A 219 12.05 -6.38 -4.31
N LEU A 220 12.49 -7.38 -3.54
CA LEU A 220 11.87 -7.71 -2.25
C LEU A 220 11.88 -6.49 -1.29
N ASP A 221 13.02 -5.79 -1.21
CA ASP A 221 13.16 -4.54 -0.44
C ASP A 221 12.19 -3.44 -0.92
N LEU A 222 11.81 -3.45 -2.19
CA LEU A 222 10.86 -2.49 -2.74
C LEU A 222 9.44 -2.82 -2.30
N THR A 223 9.06 -4.09 -2.20
CA THR A 223 7.70 -4.47 -1.80
C THR A 223 7.34 -3.95 -0.41
N GLU A 224 8.31 -3.95 0.52
CA GLU A 224 8.16 -3.40 1.87
C GLU A 224 7.92 -1.88 1.89
N LYS A 225 8.46 -1.16 0.90
CA LYS A 225 8.34 0.31 0.78
C LYS A 225 7.05 0.78 0.13
N THR A 226 6.26 -0.14 -0.43
CA THR A 226 5.01 0.20 -1.15
C THR A 226 4.05 1.02 -0.29
N GLY A 227 3.88 0.65 0.99
CA GLY A 227 3.03 1.38 1.93
C GLY A 227 3.48 2.83 2.12
N GLU A 228 4.77 3.05 2.37
CA GLU A 228 5.33 4.39 2.57
C GLU A 228 5.25 5.27 1.32
N LEU A 229 5.45 4.69 0.13
CA LEU A 229 5.29 5.40 -1.14
C LEU A 229 3.84 5.86 -1.35
N LEU A 230 2.87 4.98 -1.08
CA LEU A 230 1.46 5.35 -1.20
C LEU A 230 1.03 6.38 -0.13
N ILE A 231 1.59 6.32 1.08
CA ILE A 231 1.39 7.35 2.12
C ILE A 231 1.91 8.70 1.62
N ALA A 232 3.14 8.74 1.12
CA ALA A 232 3.74 9.97 0.60
C ALA A 232 2.92 10.54 -0.56
N TYR A 233 2.46 9.68 -1.47
CA TYR A 233 1.59 10.06 -2.58
C TYR A 233 0.25 10.65 -2.11
N ALA A 234 -0.47 9.95 -1.25
CA ALA A 234 -1.77 10.39 -0.74
C ALA A 234 -1.66 11.71 0.04
N ARG A 235 -0.60 11.87 0.83
CA ARG A 235 -0.29 13.10 1.56
C ARG A 235 -0.01 14.26 0.61
N THR A 236 0.86 14.07 -0.39
CA THR A 236 1.18 15.09 -1.39
C THR A 236 -0.06 15.58 -2.13
N LEU A 237 -0.94 14.67 -2.53
CA LEU A 237 -2.21 15.03 -3.17
C LEU A 237 -3.12 15.82 -2.22
N THR A 238 -3.30 15.34 -1.00
CA THR A 238 -4.16 15.98 0.01
C THR A 238 -3.68 17.40 0.33
N GLN A 239 -2.38 17.58 0.55
CA GLN A 239 -1.76 18.88 0.83
C GLN A 239 -1.81 19.85 -0.36
N SER A 240 -1.87 19.32 -1.58
CA SER A 240 -1.95 20.12 -2.80
C SER A 240 -3.37 20.63 -3.10
N LEU A 241 -4.40 20.06 -2.47
CA LEU A 241 -5.81 20.38 -2.77
C LEU A 241 -6.16 21.87 -2.66
N PRO A 242 -5.74 22.61 -1.62
CA PRO A 242 -6.03 24.05 -1.54
C PRO A 242 -5.52 24.82 -2.76
N THR A 243 -4.29 24.52 -3.21
CA THR A 243 -3.69 25.14 -4.40
C THR A 243 -4.41 24.75 -5.68
N VAL A 244 -4.80 23.48 -5.83
CA VAL A 244 -5.56 23.00 -6.99
C VAL A 244 -6.94 23.66 -7.08
N ARG A 245 -7.61 23.87 -5.93
CA ARG A 245 -8.91 24.58 -5.87
C ARG A 245 -8.79 26.06 -6.19
N ALA A 246 -7.69 26.70 -5.79
CA ALA A 246 -7.42 28.11 -6.06
C ALA A 246 -7.07 28.40 -7.53
N ALA A 247 -6.62 27.38 -8.28
CA ALA A 247 -6.32 27.50 -9.69
C ALA A 247 -7.61 27.64 -10.54
N THR A 248 -7.59 28.58 -11.47
CA THR A 248 -8.70 28.93 -12.38
C THR A 248 -8.23 29.01 -13.82
#